data_AF-A0A679IZA2-F1
#
_entry.id   AF-A0A679IZA2-F1
#
_cell.length_a   1.000
_cell.length_b   1.000
_cell.length_c   1.000
_cell.angle_alpha   90.00
_cell.angle_beta   90.00
_cell.angle_gamma   90.00
#
_symmetry.space_group_name_H-M   'P 1'
#
loop_
_entity.id
_entity.type
_entity.pdbx_description
1 polymer ?
#
loop_
_entity_poly.entity_id
_entity_poly.type
_entity_poly.pdbx_seq_one_letter_code
_entity_poly.pdbx_strand_id
1 'polypeptide(L)' 'MSLLSNLSAARPDRRRPLRIALVADPRATGNGHRLQATGAFGPLDMSIENQALPANPKFSELTALALVRIIENQRAALAL' A
#
# COMPACT_ATOMS: atom_id res chain seq x y z
N MET A 1 1.73 -17.28 15.14
CA MET A 1 1.84 -16.24 16.18
C MET A 1 2.42 -15.02 15.50
N SER A 2 1.57 -14.07 15.10
CA SER A 2 1.99 -12.91 14.30
C SER A 2 2.51 -11.80 15.22
N LEU A 3 3.73 -11.32 15.00
CA LEU A 3 4.22 -10.10 15.64
C LEU A 3 3.54 -8.89 14.98
N LEU A 4 2.91 -8.05 15.81
CA LEU A 4 2.33 -6.76 15.42
C LEU A 4 3.27 -5.66 15.90
N SER A 5 3.99 -5.01 15.00
CA SER A 5 4.74 -3.79 15.31
C SER A 5 3.94 -2.57 14.84
N ASN A 6 3.54 -1.71 15.79
CA ASN A 6 2.86 -0.45 15.50
C ASN A 6 3.89 0.67 15.33
N LEU A 7 4.01 1.22 14.14
CA LEU A 7 4.84 2.38 13.83
C LEU A 7 3.94 3.61 13.63
N SER A 8 4.18 4.68 14.38
CA SER A 8 3.51 5.96 14.15
C SER A 8 4.42 6.85 13.31
N ALA A 9 4.06 7.09 12.05
CA ALA A 9 4.75 8.06 11.22
C ALA A 9 4.16 9.45 11.52
N ALA A 10 4.83 10.22 12.37
CA ALA A 10 4.48 11.61 12.63
C ALA A 10 4.99 12.49 11.47
N ARG A 11 4.08 13.13 10.73
CA ARG A 11 4.43 14.31 9.94
C ARG A 11 4.13 15.55 10.79
N PRO A 12 5.06 16.50 10.93
CA PRO A 12 4.92 17.65 11.83
C PRO A 12 3.76 18.59 11.49
N ASP A 13 3.19 18.50 10.28
CA ASP A 13 2.09 19.35 9.78
C ASP A 13 0.68 18.74 9.96
N ARG A 14 0.58 17.46 10.30
CA ARG A 14 -0.71 16.74 10.35
C ARG A 14 -1.27 16.66 11.77
N ARG A 15 -2.45 17.24 11.98
CA ARG A 15 -3.19 17.20 13.27
C ARG A 15 -3.54 15.78 13.77
N ARG A 16 -3.44 14.75 12.92
CA ARG A 16 -3.62 13.33 13.29
C ARG A 16 -2.44 12.49 12.78
N PRO A 17 -1.83 11.64 13.63
CA PRO A 17 -0.73 10.77 13.23
C PRO A 17 -1.19 9.63 12.32
N LEU A 18 -0.35 9.23 11.36
CA LEU A 18 -0.56 8.03 10.56
C LEU A 18 -0.15 6.81 11.40
N ARG A 19 -1.09 5.90 11.64
CA ARG A 19 -0.83 4.62 12.31
C ARG A 19 -0.50 3.56 11.26
N ILE A 20 0.62 2.89 11.44
CA ILE A 20 1.11 1.82 10.55
C ILE A 20 1.29 0.57 11.40
N ALA A 21 0.87 -0.58 10.90
CA ALA A 21 1.16 -1.87 11.51
C ALA A 21 1.88 -2.74 10.49
N LEU A 22 3.02 -3.32 10.86
CA LEU A 22 3.67 -4.36 10.07
C LEU A 22 3.39 -5.72 10.72
N VAL A 23 2.89 -6.65 9.92
CA VAL A 23 2.38 -7.94 10.36
C VAL A 23 3.15 -9.05 9.65
N ALA A 24 3.84 -9.89 10.41
CA ALA A 24 4.50 -11.08 9.88
C ALA A 24 3.65 -12.32 10.19
N ASP A 25 2.82 -12.73 9.23
CA ASP A 25 1.99 -13.92 9.34
C ASP A 25 2.68 -15.12 8.67
N PRO A 26 3.04 -16.20 9.41
CA PRO A 26 3.66 -17.39 8.83
C PRO A 26 2.75 -18.18 7.89
N ARG A 27 1.44 -17.89 7.85
CA ARG A 27 0.48 -18.50 6.91
C ARG A 27 0.24 -17.66 5.67
N ALA A 28 0.78 -16.44 5.60
CA ALA A 28 0.61 -15.60 4.44
C ALA A 28 1.37 -16.20 3.24
N THR A 29 0.69 -16.25 2.10
CA THR A 29 1.26 -16.73 0.82
C THR A 29 1.79 -15.59 -0.05
N GLY A 30 1.68 -14.34 0.40
CA GLY A 30 2.08 -13.15 -0.34
C GLY A 30 2.05 -11.88 0.52
N ASN A 31 2.30 -10.74 -0.12
CA ASN A 31 2.34 -9.44 0.55
C ASN A 31 0.98 -8.74 0.44
N GLY A 32 0.40 -8.36 1.57
CA GLY A 32 -0.87 -7.63 1.64
C GLY A 32 -0.70 -6.23 2.22
N HIS A 33 -1.53 -5.29 1.75
CA HIS A 33 -1.66 -3.95 2.33
C HIS A 33 -3.13 -3.67 2.64
N ARG A 34 -3.40 -3.14 3.83
CA ARG A 34 -4.73 -2.64 4.20
C ARG A 34 -4.62 -1.16 4.57
N LEU A 35 -5.48 -0.34 3.99
CA LEU A 35 -5.59 1.08 4.27
C LEU A 35 -6.98 1.37 4.80
N GLN A 36 -7.05 1.97 5.98
CA GLN A 36 -8.29 2.47 6.56
C GLN A 36 -8.17 3.97 6.78
N ALA A 37 -9.15 4.73 6.28
CA ALA A 37 -9.20 6.17 6.43
C ALA A 37 -10.63 6.63 6.69
N THR A 38 -10.77 7.77 7.36
CA THR A 38 -12.06 8.42 7.61
C THR A 38 -11.91 9.91 7.36
N GLY A 39 -12.83 10.49 6.60
CA GLY A 39 -12.84 11.93 6.33
C GLY A 39 -14.25 12.46 6.09
N ALA A 40 -14.36 13.69 5.59
CA ALA A 40 -15.65 14.27 5.18
C ALA A 40 -16.34 13.46 4.07
N PHE A 41 -15.55 12.68 3.30
CA PHE A 41 -16.04 11.73 2.31
C PHE A 41 -16.60 10.42 2.92
N GLY A 42 -16.56 10.25 4.25
CA GLY A 42 -16.95 9.01 4.93
C GLY A 42 -15.76 8.07 5.20
N PRO A 43 -16.03 6.78 5.51
CA PRO A 43 -15.01 5.78 5.71
C PRO A 43 -14.48 5.21 4.38
N LEU A 44 -13.20 4.86 4.36
CA LEU A 44 -12.52 4.12 3.31
C LEU A 44 -11.83 2.90 3.96
N ASP A 45 -12.07 1.72 3.41
CA ASP A 45 -11.33 0.50 3.71
C ASP A 45 -10.90 -0.11 2.37
N MET A 46 -9.59 -0.23 2.17
CA MET A 46 -8.99 -0.75 0.96
C MET A 46 -8.03 -1.88 1.34
N SER A 47 -8.11 -2.99 0.61
CA SER A 47 -7.17 -4.10 0.73
C SER A 47 -6.55 -4.40 -0.63
N ILE A 48 -5.23 -4.60 -0.65
CA ILE A 48 -4.44 -4.90 -1.84
C ILE A 48 -3.62 -6.15 -1.53
N GLU A 49 -3.82 -7.19 -2.33
CA GLU A 49 -3.00 -8.40 -2.29
C GLU A 49 -2.08 -8.38 -3.51
N ASN A 50 -0.77 -8.34 -3.25
CA ASN A 50 0.23 -8.23 -4.29
C ASN A 50 0.86 -9.59 -4.56
N GLN A 51 0.99 -9.91 -5.84
CA GLN A 51 1.91 -10.95 -6.27
C GLN A 51 3.34 -10.42 -6.22
N ALA A 52 4.22 -11.28 -5.72
CA ALA A 52 5.65 -11.04 -5.73
C ALA A 52 6.17 -11.00 -7.16
N LEU A 53 7.06 -10.05 -7.47
CA LEU A 53 7.75 -10.05 -8.74
C LEU A 53 8.68 -11.29 -8.80
N PRO A 54 8.61 -12.13 -9.85
CA PRO A 54 9.41 -13.36 -9.91
C PRO A 54 10.92 -13.10 -9.79
N ALA A 55 11.40 -11.98 -10.35
CA ALA A 55 12.81 -11.59 -10.31
C ALA A 55 13.28 -11.04 -8.95
N ASN A 56 12.36 -10.54 -8.12
CA ASN A 56 12.67 -10.06 -6.78
C ASN A 56 11.45 -10.22 -5.87
N PRO A 57 11.37 -11.31 -5.10
CA PRO A 57 10.20 -11.62 -4.28
C PRO A 57 9.88 -10.61 -3.17
N LYS A 58 10.80 -9.67 -2.88
CA LYS A 58 10.59 -8.56 -1.95
C LYS A 58 9.87 -7.37 -2.59
N PHE A 59 9.76 -7.34 -3.91
CA PHE A 59 9.07 -6.29 -4.67
C PHE A 59 7.72 -6.79 -5.17
N SER A 60 6.75 -5.88 -5.21
CA SER A 60 5.44 -6.11 -5.79
C SER A 60 5.47 -5.91 -7.30
N GLU A 61 4.88 -6.83 -8.06
CA GLU A 61 4.65 -6.66 -9.50
C GLU A 61 3.77 -5.43 -9.79
N LEU A 62 2.80 -5.15 -8.92
CA LEU A 62 1.92 -3.98 -9.02
C LEU A 62 2.73 -2.67 -9.03
N THR A 63 3.86 -2.60 -8.31
CA THR A 63 4.72 -1.42 -8.32
C THR A 63 5.35 -1.20 -9.70
N ALA A 64 5.78 -2.27 -10.38
CA ALA A 64 6.33 -2.17 -11.73
C ALA A 64 5.25 -1.74 -12.74
N LEU A 65 4.06 -2.33 -12.65
CA LEU A 65 2.91 -1.96 -13.49
C LEU A 65 2.46 -0.52 -13.26
N ALA A 66 2.45 -0.05 -12.00
CA ALA A 66 2.14 1.33 -11.66
C ALA A 66 3.14 2.32 -12.29
N LEU A 67 4.42 1.98 -12.32
CA LEU A 67 5.43 2.81 -12.98
C LEU A 67 5.18 2.91 -14.49
N VAL A 68 4.91 1.78 -15.17
CA VAL A 68 4.55 1.76 -16.58
C VAL A 68 3.34 2.65 -16.83
N ARG A 69 2.29 2.49 -16.00
CA ARG A 69 1.06 3.28 -16.11
C ARG A 69 1.29 4.77 -15.96
N ILE A 70 2.16 5.19 -15.03
CA ILE A 70 2.51 6.60 -14.84
C ILE A 70 3.16 7.17 -16.11
N ILE A 71 4.07 6.41 -16.74
CA ILE A 71 4.74 6.83 -17.97
C ILE A 71 3.75 6.92 -19.14
N GLU A 72 2.87 5.94 -19.29
CA GLU A 72 1.82 5.94 -20.33
C GLU A 72 0.86 7.13 -20.16
N ASN A 73 0.43 7.40 -18.92
CA ASN A 73 -0.48 8.50 -18.61
C ASN A 73 0.10 9.88 -18.96
N GLN A 74 1.43 10.05 -19.00
CA GLN A 74 2.04 11.32 -19.43
C GLN A 74 1.80 11.67 -20.90
N ARG A 75 1.44 10.67 -21.74
CA ARG A 75 1.20 10.86 -23.18
C ARG A 75 -0.25 10.65 -23.58
N ALA A 76 -1.12 10.25 -22.65
CA ALA A 76 -2.49 9.90 -22.94
C ALA A 76 -3.36 11.17 -23.06
N ALA A 77 -4.26 11.20 -24.06
CA ALA A 77 -5.27 12.24 -24.19
C ALA A 77 -6.30 12.21 -23.04
N LEU A 78 -6.42 11.06 -22.37
CA LEU A 78 -7.20 10.85 -21.15
C LEU A 78 -6.40 9.94 -20.21
N ALA A 79 -6.22 10.38 -18.97
CA ALA A 79 -5.56 9.60 -17.92
C ALA A 79 -6.56 9.27 -16.81
N LEU A 80 -6.43 8.04 -16.30
CA LEU A 80 -7.07 7.56 -15.07
C LEU A 80 -5.98 7.23 -14.07
#